data_AF-A0A8J7CR12-F1
#
_entry.id   AF-A0A8J7CR12-F1
#
_cell.length_a   1.000
_cell.length_b   1.000
_cell.length_c   1.000
_cell.angle_alpha   90.00
_cell.angle_beta   90.00
_cell.angle_gamma   90.00
#
_symmetry.space_group_name_H-M   'P 1'
#
loop_
_entity.id
_entity.type
_entity.pdbx_description
1 polymer ?
#
loop_
_entity_poly.entity_id
_entity_poly.type
_entity_poly.pdbx_seq_one_letter_code
_entity_poly.pdbx_strand_id
1 'polypeptide(L)'
;MNNVRRVLKSQRGFMLLNVVFLTLITAFAATILLNAAPRVKNPQPTLRLTAYYLANEQLAQLEALAAKGESIDGISDFRGVDSDRFSKNLGKGISVEFKVQTTVSVESANLRTAKVIVTWTVDDKDFELTAERMIRIAKQTP
;
A
#
# COMPACT_ATOMS: atom_id res chain seq x y z
N MET A 1 -0.20 -17.05 51.88
CA MET A 1 -0.54 -16.13 50.78
C MET A 1 0.61 -15.22 50.28
N ASN A 2 1.84 -15.30 50.81
CA ASN A 2 2.94 -14.39 50.39
C ASN A 2 3.80 -14.88 49.20
N ASN A 3 3.84 -16.18 48.91
CA ASN A 3 4.68 -16.71 47.82
C ASN A 3 4.11 -16.44 46.42
N VAL A 4 2.78 -16.44 46.25
CA VAL A 4 2.14 -16.19 44.95
C VAL A 4 2.35 -14.74 44.46
N ARG A 5 2.31 -13.75 45.37
CA ARG A 5 2.58 -12.34 45.03
C ARG A 5 4.04 -12.11 44.60
N ARG A 6 4.99 -12.87 45.16
CA ARG A 6 6.42 -12.75 44.83
C ARG A 6 6.73 -13.31 43.43
N VAL A 7 6.12 -14.44 43.07
CA VAL A 7 6.23 -15.06 41.73
C VAL A 7 5.59 -14.17 40.65
N LEU A 8 4.40 -13.60 40.90
CA LEU A 8 3.73 -12.68 39.97
C LEU A 8 4.51 -11.37 39.74
N LYS A 9 5.18 -10.84 40.77
CA LYS A 9 6.01 -9.63 40.66
C LYS A 9 7.30 -9.92 39.85
N SER A 10 7.87 -11.11 40.02
CA SER A 10 9.03 -11.58 39.25
C SER A 10 8.67 -11.80 37.77
N GLN A 11 7.55 -12.46 37.46
CA GLN A 11 7.10 -12.66 36.07
C GLN A 11 6.77 -11.34 35.36
N ARG A 12 6.17 -10.37 36.05
CA ARG A 12 5.94 -9.03 35.48
C ARG A 12 7.23 -8.27 35.21
N GLY A 13 8.25 -8.40 36.06
CA GLY A 13 9.57 -7.82 35.83
C GLY A 13 10.27 -8.42 34.60
N PHE A 14 10.21 -9.74 34.44
CA PHE A 14 10.73 -10.43 33.26
C PHE A 14 9.96 -10.08 31.98
N MET A 15 8.63 -9.96 32.03
CA MET A 15 7.85 -9.47 30.89
C MET A 15 8.21 -8.03 30.52
N LEU A 16 8.34 -7.13 31.50
CA LEU A 16 8.72 -5.74 31.24
C LEU A 16 10.11 -5.66 30.59
N LEU A 17 11.07 -6.43 31.10
CA LEU A 17 12.42 -6.47 30.56
C LEU A 17 12.44 -6.99 29.12
N ASN A 18 11.69 -8.05 28.82
CA ASN A 18 11.58 -8.60 27.48
C ASN A 18 10.90 -7.62 26.50
N VAL A 19 9.86 -6.92 26.93
CA VAL A 19 9.21 -5.89 26.11
C VAL A 19 10.17 -4.74 25.84
N VAL A 20 10.92 -4.27 26.84
CA VAL A 20 11.92 -3.20 26.66
C VAL A 20 13.02 -3.65 25.69
N PHE A 21 13.59 -4.84 25.86
CA PHE A 21 14.59 -5.38 24.94
C PHE A 21 14.05 -5.55 23.51
N LEU A 22 12.82 -6.04 23.36
CA LEU A 22 12.18 -6.18 22.06
C LEU A 22 11.93 -4.82 21.40
N THR A 23 11.48 -3.81 22.16
CA THR A 23 11.34 -2.43 21.67
C THR A 23 12.67 -1.80 21.30
N LEU A 24 13.75 -2.09 22.03
CA LEU A 24 15.08 -1.58 21.74
C LEU A 24 15.65 -2.20 20.45
N ILE A 25 15.48 -3.53 20.28
CA ILE A 25 15.91 -4.24 19.07
C ILE A 25 15.10 -3.80 17.86
N THR A 26 13.77 -3.63 18.00
CA THR A 26 12.93 -3.15 16.89
C THR A 26 13.23 -1.70 16.55
N ALA A 27 13.48 -0.82 17.52
CA ALA A 27 13.91 0.55 17.27
C ALA A 27 15.29 0.59 16.60
N PHE A 28 16.25 -0.23 17.05
CA PHE A 28 17.59 -0.29 16.46
C PHE A 28 17.56 -0.89 15.04
N ALA A 29 16.77 -1.94 14.80
CA ALA A 29 16.54 -2.50 13.48
C ALA A 29 15.83 -1.51 12.55
N ALA A 30 14.83 -0.77 13.04
CA ALA A 30 14.18 0.29 12.27
C ALA A 30 15.17 1.43 11.94
N THR A 31 16.05 1.80 12.88
CA THR A 31 17.08 2.82 12.66
C THR A 31 18.12 2.36 11.64
N ILE A 32 18.55 1.10 11.71
CA ILE A 32 19.42 0.50 10.69
C ILE A 32 18.70 0.42 9.35
N LEU A 33 17.42 0.03 9.28
CA LEU A 33 16.67 -0.02 8.03
C LEU A 33 16.45 1.38 7.42
N LEU A 34 16.31 2.42 8.26
CA LEU A 34 16.16 3.81 7.84
C LEU A 34 17.49 4.46 7.44
N ASN A 35 18.60 4.14 8.12
CA ASN A 35 19.94 4.69 7.84
C ASN A 35 20.77 3.84 6.86
N ALA A 36 20.50 2.54 6.76
CA ALA A 36 20.97 1.66 5.70
C ALA A 36 20.02 1.72 4.50
N ALA A 37 19.31 2.86 4.31
CA ALA A 37 18.84 3.24 3.00
C ALA A 37 20.06 3.14 2.08
N PRO A 38 20.14 2.12 1.21
CA PRO A 38 21.08 2.20 0.12
C PRO A 38 20.69 3.51 -0.56
N ARG A 39 21.65 4.34 -0.94
CA ARG A 39 21.39 5.23 -2.08
C ARG A 39 21.08 4.27 -3.22
N VAL A 40 19.83 3.88 -3.36
CA VAL A 40 19.43 2.84 -4.30
C VAL A 40 19.66 3.51 -5.64
N LYS A 41 20.80 3.21 -6.28
CA LYS A 41 21.13 3.69 -7.62
C LYS A 41 20.04 3.33 -8.63
N ASN A 42 19.15 2.41 -8.25
CA ASN A 42 17.98 2.02 -9.00
C ASN A 42 16.68 2.29 -8.19
N PRO A 43 15.92 3.37 -8.48
CA PRO A 43 14.69 3.68 -7.76
C PRO A 43 13.53 2.70 -8.07
N GLN A 44 13.70 1.78 -9.02
CA GLN A 44 12.63 0.93 -9.54
C GLN A 44 11.91 0.07 -8.50
N PRO A 45 12.55 -0.56 -7.49
CA PRO A 45 11.81 -1.34 -6.49
C PRO A 45 10.84 -0.48 -5.67
N THR A 46 11.25 0.73 -5.29
CA THR A 46 10.42 1.68 -4.55
C THR A 46 9.28 2.22 -5.42
N LEU A 47 9.56 2.51 -6.69
CA LEU A 47 8.55 2.97 -7.64
C LEU A 47 7.52 1.88 -7.96
N ARG A 48 7.96 0.63 -8.13
CA ARG A 48 7.06 -0.52 -8.28
C ARG A 48 6.18 -0.73 -7.05
N LEU A 49 6.76 -0.63 -5.85
CA LEU A 49 5.98 -0.74 -4.61
C LEU A 49 4.95 0.39 -4.50
N THR A 50 5.33 1.60 -4.89
CA THR A 50 4.41 2.75 -4.96
C THR A 50 3.29 2.52 -5.97
N ALA A 51 3.62 2.01 -7.16
CA ALA A 51 2.62 1.65 -8.17
C ALA A 51 1.64 0.59 -7.65
N TYR A 52 2.14 -0.45 -6.96
CA TYR A 52 1.30 -1.45 -6.31
C TYR A 52 0.38 -0.84 -5.25
N TYR A 53 0.89 0.09 -4.45
CA TYR A 53 0.08 0.79 -3.46
C TYR A 53 -1.04 1.61 -4.12
N LEU A 54 -0.73 2.41 -5.14
CA LEU A 54 -1.71 3.20 -5.88
C LEU A 54 -2.77 2.33 -6.55
N ALA A 55 -2.35 1.23 -7.17
CA ALA A 55 -3.28 0.30 -7.80
C ALA A 55 -4.23 -0.33 -6.77
N ASN A 56 -3.71 -0.76 -5.62
CA ASN A 56 -4.53 -1.34 -4.55
C ASN A 56 -5.45 -0.30 -3.89
N GLU A 57 -5.01 0.93 -3.71
CA GLU A 57 -5.84 2.02 -3.18
C GLU A 57 -7.04 2.26 -4.12
N GLN A 58 -6.81 2.33 -5.43
CA GLN A 58 -7.87 2.51 -6.41
C GLN A 58 -8.85 1.33 -6.44
N LEU A 59 -8.34 0.10 -6.36
CA LEU A 59 -9.19 -1.09 -6.25
C LEU A 59 -10.02 -1.08 -4.96
N ALA A 60 -9.43 -0.70 -3.83
CA ALA A 60 -10.15 -0.61 -2.56
C ALA A 60 -11.24 0.47 -2.58
N GLN A 61 -11.02 1.58 -3.29
CA GLN A 61 -12.06 2.59 -3.52
C GLN A 61 -13.22 2.03 -4.33
N LEU A 62 -12.95 1.30 -5.43
CA LEU A 62 -13.99 0.64 -6.21
C LEU A 62 -14.78 -0.40 -5.40
N GLU A 63 -14.09 -1.18 -4.56
CA GLU A 63 -14.74 -2.12 -3.63
C GLU A 63 -15.64 -1.39 -2.64
N ALA A 64 -15.20 -0.25 -2.11
CA ALA A 64 -16.00 0.56 -1.19
C ALA A 64 -17.25 1.15 -1.88
N LEU A 65 -17.13 1.61 -3.14
CA LEU A 65 -18.28 2.10 -3.92
C LEU A 65 -19.28 0.96 -4.19
N ALA A 66 -18.80 -0.20 -4.63
CA ALA A 66 -19.63 -1.38 -4.86
C ALA A 66 -20.32 -1.86 -3.56
N ALA A 67 -19.64 -1.78 -2.42
CA ALA A 67 -20.21 -2.12 -1.10
C ALA A 67 -21.30 -1.13 -0.66
N LYS A 68 -21.22 0.13 -1.08
CA LYS A 68 -22.27 1.14 -0.88
C LYS A 68 -23.46 0.99 -1.84
N GLY A 69 -23.37 0.07 -2.81
CA GLY A 69 -24.39 -0.12 -3.84
C GLY A 69 -24.30 0.90 -4.99
N GLU A 70 -23.24 1.71 -5.04
CA GLU A 70 -23.00 2.65 -6.13
C GLU A 70 -22.59 1.90 -7.39
N SER A 71 -23.05 2.38 -8.55
CA SER A 71 -22.65 1.80 -9.83
C SER A 71 -21.19 2.11 -10.14
N ILE A 72 -20.40 1.07 -10.38
CA ILE A 72 -19.00 1.17 -10.82
C ILE A 72 -18.84 0.82 -12.30
N ASP A 73 -19.96 0.66 -13.01
CA ASP A 73 -19.99 0.14 -14.37
C ASP A 73 -19.48 1.18 -15.36
N GLY A 74 -18.55 0.77 -16.23
CA GLY A 74 -18.02 1.66 -17.26
C GLY A 74 -17.15 2.80 -16.71
N ILE A 75 -16.69 2.73 -15.46
CA ILE A 75 -15.70 3.67 -14.95
C ILE A 75 -14.42 3.54 -15.78
N SER A 76 -14.10 4.62 -16.48
CA SER A 76 -12.80 4.89 -17.10
C SER A 76 -12.29 6.23 -16.55
N ASP A 77 -11.48 6.17 -15.50
CA ASP A 77 -10.91 7.38 -14.90
C ASP A 77 -9.38 7.36 -15.02
N PHE A 78 -8.82 8.54 -15.27
CA PHE A 78 -7.40 8.80 -15.33
C PHE A 78 -7.02 9.78 -14.23
N ARG A 79 -6.31 9.29 -13.22
CA ARG A 79 -5.83 10.11 -12.12
C ARG A 79 -4.32 10.30 -12.25
N GLY A 80 -3.91 11.53 -12.56
CA GLY A 80 -2.52 11.95 -12.38
C GLY A 80 -2.21 12.07 -10.89
N VAL A 81 -1.17 11.38 -10.43
CA VAL A 81 -0.67 11.49 -9.05
C VAL A 81 0.61 12.32 -9.09
N ASP A 82 0.53 13.48 -8.44
CA ASP A 82 1.54 14.52 -8.48
C ASP A 82 2.91 14.01 -7.97
N SER A 83 3.94 14.30 -8.76
CA SER A 83 5.31 13.76 -8.65
C SER A 83 6.07 14.27 -7.43
N ASP A 84 5.64 15.41 -6.89
CA ASP A 84 6.31 16.14 -5.81
C ASP A 84 6.38 15.39 -4.47
N ARG A 85 5.44 14.46 -4.21
CA ARG A 85 5.49 13.65 -2.98
C ARG A 85 6.55 12.54 -3.04
N PHE A 86 6.92 12.08 -4.22
CA PHE A 86 7.80 10.93 -4.42
C PHE A 86 9.21 11.33 -4.84
N SER A 87 9.36 12.42 -5.59
CA SER A 87 10.65 12.96 -6.06
C SER A 87 11.61 13.32 -4.92
N LYS A 88 11.08 13.78 -3.78
CA LYS A 88 11.89 14.22 -2.63
C LYS A 88 12.78 13.12 -2.03
N ASN A 89 12.43 11.85 -2.22
CA ASN A 89 13.17 10.71 -1.66
C ASN A 89 14.05 9.95 -2.68
N LEU A 90 13.97 10.28 -3.97
CA LEU A 90 14.67 9.56 -5.04
C LEU A 90 16.01 10.18 -5.45
N GLY A 91 16.38 11.32 -4.85
CA GLY A 91 17.59 12.07 -5.18
C GLY A 91 17.32 13.27 -6.08
N LYS A 92 18.28 14.21 -6.13
CA LYS A 92 18.14 15.44 -6.94
C LYS A 92 18.04 15.07 -8.43
N GLY A 93 16.91 15.38 -9.06
CA GLY A 93 16.77 15.38 -10.53
C GLY A 93 15.90 14.27 -11.14
N ILE A 94 15.36 13.33 -10.35
CA ILE A 94 14.43 12.32 -10.88
C ILE A 94 13.00 12.81 -10.67
N SER A 95 12.39 13.37 -11.72
CA SER A 95 10.94 13.63 -11.76
C SER A 95 10.24 12.33 -12.14
N VAL A 96 9.32 11.86 -11.31
CA VAL A 96 8.51 10.67 -11.59
C VAL A 96 7.05 11.05 -11.47
N GLU A 97 6.34 11.05 -12.59
CA GLU A 97 4.89 11.21 -12.63
C GLU A 97 4.24 9.82 -12.65
N PHE A 98 3.24 9.60 -11.80
CA PHE A 98 2.41 8.40 -11.82
C PHE A 98 1.07 8.70 -12.45
N LYS A 99 0.62 7.82 -13.33
CA LYS A 99 -0.65 7.91 -14.04
C LYS A 99 -1.45 6.65 -13.74
N VAL A 100 -2.61 6.80 -13.15
CA VAL A 100 -3.49 5.68 -12.78
C VAL A 100 -4.68 5.65 -13.73
N GLN A 101 -4.79 4.59 -14.52
CA GLN A 101 -5.93 4.33 -15.37
C GLN A 101 -6.75 3.18 -14.79
N THR A 102 -8.05 3.37 -14.68
CA THR A 102 -8.98 2.35 -14.18
C THR A 102 -9.95 1.96 -15.29
N THR A 103 -10.23 0.67 -15.42
CA THR A 103 -11.28 0.13 -16.30
C THR A 103 -12.08 -0.91 -15.53
N VAL A 104 -13.42 -0.78 -15.53
CA VAL A 104 -14.32 -1.78 -14.93
C VAL A 104 -15.18 -2.42 -16.02
N SER A 105 -15.10 -3.75 -16.14
CA SER A 105 -15.92 -4.56 -17.05
C SER A 105 -16.96 -5.38 -16.29
N VAL A 106 -18.10 -5.60 -16.96
CA VAL A 106 -19.21 -6.41 -16.43
C VAL A 106 -19.01 -7.87 -16.80
N GLU A 107 -18.88 -8.74 -15.79
CA GLU A 107 -18.78 -10.20 -16.00
C GLU A 107 -20.13 -10.90 -15.85
N SER A 108 -20.90 -10.52 -14.83
CA SER A 108 -22.23 -11.08 -14.56
C SER A 108 -23.07 -10.11 -13.74
N ALA A 109 -24.33 -10.44 -13.42
CA ALA A 109 -25.21 -9.55 -12.65
C ALA A 109 -24.59 -8.98 -11.36
N ASN A 110 -23.83 -9.80 -10.61
CA ASN A 110 -23.29 -9.42 -9.30
C ASN A 110 -21.75 -9.38 -9.26
N LEU A 111 -21.09 -9.48 -10.41
CA LEU A 111 -19.63 -9.55 -10.49
C LEU A 111 -19.10 -8.58 -11.54
N ARG A 112 -18.05 -7.86 -11.17
CA ARG A 112 -17.27 -6.98 -12.05
C ARG A 112 -15.80 -7.37 -12.01
N THR A 113 -15.11 -7.13 -13.11
CA THR A 113 -13.65 -7.17 -13.16
C THR A 113 -13.15 -5.74 -13.21
N ALA A 114 -12.38 -5.34 -12.21
CA ALA A 114 -11.71 -4.05 -12.17
C ALA A 114 -10.24 -4.24 -12.52
N LYS A 115 -9.78 -3.54 -13.55
CA LYS A 115 -8.38 -3.48 -13.99
C LYS A 115 -7.85 -2.08 -13.73
N VAL A 116 -6.73 -1.99 -13.01
CA VAL A 116 -6.02 -0.75 -12.75
C VAL A 116 -4.63 -0.85 -13.35
N ILE A 117 -4.29 0.08 -14.23
CA ILE A 117 -2.97 0.22 -14.84
C ILE A 117 -2.33 1.47 -14.24
N VAL A 118 -1.15 1.31 -13.67
CA VAL A 118 -0.34 2.41 -13.17
C VAL A 118 0.89 2.54 -14.06
N THR A 119 1.05 3.67 -14.72
CA THR A 119 2.24 3.97 -15.53
C THR A 119 3.09 5.04 -14.86
N TRP A 120 4.41 4.94 -15.02
CA TRP A 120 5.35 5.96 -14.57
C TRP A 120 6.58 6.02 -15.47
N THR A 121 7.20 7.19 -15.54
CA THR A 121 8.38 7.44 -16.38
C THR A 121 9.59 7.75 -15.50
N VAL A 122 10.73 7.14 -15.81
CA VAL A 122 12.03 7.42 -15.16
C VAL A 122 13.10 7.54 -16.23
N ASP A 123 13.80 8.67 -16.28
CA ASP A 123 14.87 8.92 -17.26
C ASP A 123 14.45 8.56 -18.71
N ASP A 124 13.29 9.08 -19.13
CA ASP A 124 12.67 8.84 -20.44
C ASP A 124 12.30 7.37 -20.76
N LYS A 125 12.25 6.51 -19.74
CA LYS A 125 11.75 5.13 -19.87
C LYS A 125 10.42 4.98 -19.16
N ASP A 126 9.44 4.47 -19.89
CA ASP A 126 8.12 4.18 -19.36
C ASP A 126 8.08 2.79 -18.74
N PHE A 127 7.37 2.70 -17.63
CA PHE A 127 7.12 1.49 -16.88
C PHE A 127 5.63 1.40 -16.59
N GLU A 128 5.13 0.17 -16.50
CA GLU A 128 3.74 -0.09 -16.18
C GLU A 128 3.61 -1.19 -15.13
N LEU A 129 2.51 -1.11 -14.39
CA LEU A 129 2.02 -2.14 -13.49
C LEU A 129 0.53 -2.31 -13.72
N THR A 130 0.11 -3.54 -14.00
CA THR A 130 -1.31 -3.90 -14.05
C THR A 130 -1.69 -4.67 -12.80
N ALA A 131 -2.76 -4.24 -12.13
CA ALA A 131 -3.45 -4.98 -11.10
C ALA A 131 -4.89 -5.24 -11.52
N GLU A 132 -5.39 -6.43 -11.22
CA GLU A 132 -6.75 -6.84 -11.57
C GLU A 132 -7.42 -7.48 -10.37
N ARG A 133 -8.72 -7.22 -10.19
CA ARG A 133 -9.50 -7.83 -9.12
C ARG A 133 -10.96 -8.02 -9.52
N MET A 134 -11.53 -9.14 -9.10
CA MET A 134 -12.97 -9.36 -9.15
C MET A 134 -13.66 -8.69 -7.96
N ILE A 135 -14.63 -7.81 -8.24
CA ILE A 135 -15.42 -7.10 -7.24
C ILE A 135 -16.86 -7.66 -7.27
N ARG A 136 -17.33 -8.10 -6.11
CA ARG A 136 -18.75 -8.48 -5.94
C ARG A 136 -19.57 -7.24 -5.65
N ILE A 137 -20.65 -7.07 -6.41
CA ILE A 137 -21.64 -6.02 -6.13
C ILE A 137 -22.72 -6.63 -5.23
N ALA A 138 -23.09 -5.90 -4.17
CA ALA A 138 -24.26 -6.25 -3.38
C ALA A 138 -25.51 -6.11 -4.25
N LYS A 139 -26.39 -7.11 -4.24
CA LYS A 139 -27.64 -7.10 -5.01
C LYS A 139 -28.38 -5.79 -4.72
N GLN A 140 -28.59 -4.94 -5.72
CA GLN A 140 -29.40 -3.74 -5.58
C GLN A 140 -30.82 -4.22 -5.22
N THR A 141 -31.24 -4.01 -3.97
CA THR A 141 -32.64 -4.18 -3.59
C THR A 141 -33.43 -3.05 -4.24
N PRO A 142 -34.49 -3.34 -5.02
CA PRO A 142 -35.31 -2.34 -5.68
C PRO A 142 -36.05 -1.44 -4.68
#